data_AF-A0A9P3E947-F1
#
_entry.id   AF-A0A9P3E947-F1
#
_cell.length_a   1.000
_cell.length_b   1.000
_cell.length_c   1.000
_cell.angle_alpha   90.00
_cell.angle_beta   90.00
_cell.angle_gamma   90.00
#
_symmetry.space_group_name_H-M   'P 1'
#
loop_
_entity.id
_entity.type
_entity.pdbx_description
1 polymer ?
#
loop_
_entity_poly.entity_id
_entity_poly.type
_entity_poly.pdbx_seq_one_letter_code
_entity_poly.pdbx_strand_id
1 'polypeptide(L)'
;MSPVKRSPSSSPAPTTPTKKKASNGSSAVTPSSKRSKESFPIEAKRVIIESALDMAYKNLPWAELAKELGISESRLRDQHKPSRANLRKAVVDSLT
;
A
#
# COMPACT_ATOMS: atom_id res chain seq x y z
N MET A 1 -11.77 30.75 55.47
CA MET A 1 -10.45 30.35 54.94
C MET A 1 -10.31 30.98 53.56
N SER A 2 -9.38 31.91 53.36
CA SER A 2 -9.15 32.59 52.08
C SER A 2 -7.76 32.21 51.57
N PRO A 3 -7.62 31.70 50.33
CA PRO A 3 -6.31 31.43 49.77
C PRO A 3 -5.69 32.65 49.04
N VAL A 4 -4.37 32.60 49.05
CA VAL A 4 -3.36 33.61 48.70
C VAL A 4 -3.29 33.92 47.20
N LYS A 5 -3.09 35.20 46.84
CA LYS A 5 -2.72 35.68 45.50
C LYS A 5 -1.29 35.25 45.12
N ARG A 6 -1.08 34.67 43.93
CA ARG A 6 0.22 34.64 43.23
C ARG A 6 0.05 34.81 41.72
N SER A 7 0.90 35.68 41.17
CA SER A 7 0.90 36.30 39.83
C SER A 7 1.11 35.33 38.65
N PRO A 8 0.75 35.73 37.41
CA PRO A 8 0.99 34.94 36.21
C PRO A 8 2.46 34.94 35.79
N SER A 9 2.97 33.76 35.45
CA SER A 9 4.34 33.51 34.99
C SER A 9 4.54 34.04 33.55
N SER A 10 5.62 34.78 33.37
CA SER A 10 6.16 35.21 32.08
C SER A 10 7.11 34.14 31.53
N SER A 11 6.93 33.74 30.28
CA SER A 11 8.00 33.10 29.50
C SER A 11 7.91 33.50 28.02
N PRO A 12 8.95 34.12 27.45
CA PRO A 12 9.02 34.44 26.03
C PRO A 12 9.40 33.21 25.19
N ALA A 13 8.77 33.09 24.02
CA ALA A 13 9.03 32.02 23.05
C ALA A 13 10.39 32.20 22.34
N PRO A 14 11.12 31.11 22.01
CA PRO A 14 12.35 31.19 21.23
C PRO A 14 12.06 31.29 19.73
N THR A 15 12.75 32.23 19.07
CA THR A 15 12.76 32.48 17.62
C THR A 15 13.72 31.53 16.90
N THR A 16 13.35 31.02 15.72
CA THR A 16 14.26 30.31 14.80
C THR A 16 14.12 30.83 13.36
N PRO A 17 15.18 30.75 12.53
CA PRO A 17 15.36 31.59 11.34
C PRO A 17 14.84 31.01 10.02
N THR A 18 14.67 31.95 9.09
CA THR A 18 14.08 31.96 7.74
C THR A 18 14.67 30.95 6.74
N LYS A 19 13.81 30.30 5.93
CA LYS A 19 14.18 29.79 4.60
C LYS A 19 13.19 30.28 3.54
N LYS A 20 13.63 31.27 2.75
CA LYS A 20 12.91 31.74 1.54
C LYS A 20 12.88 30.60 0.52
N LYS A 21 11.71 30.26 -0.02
CA LYS A 21 11.59 29.42 -1.22
C LYS A 21 11.24 30.30 -2.41
N ALA A 22 12.11 30.25 -3.41
CA ALA A 22 12.05 31.04 -4.62
C ALA A 22 10.96 30.56 -5.59
N SER A 23 10.75 31.44 -6.56
CA SER A 23 9.69 31.64 -7.53
C SER A 23 9.44 30.55 -8.58
N ASN A 24 8.28 30.72 -9.22
CA ASN A 24 7.94 30.48 -10.63
C ASN A 24 7.65 29.05 -11.11
N GLY A 25 6.45 28.92 -11.66
CA GLY A 25 6.07 27.79 -12.51
C GLY A 25 4.56 27.63 -12.66
N SER A 26 3.85 28.67 -13.11
CA SER A 26 2.53 28.46 -13.74
C SER A 26 2.76 27.73 -15.06
N SER A 27 2.86 26.40 -14.99
CA SER A 27 2.67 25.54 -16.15
C SER A 27 1.25 25.01 -16.08
N ALA A 28 0.44 25.51 -17.01
CA ALA A 28 -0.88 24.97 -17.31
C ALA A 28 -0.80 23.44 -17.39
N VAL A 29 -1.52 22.77 -16.49
CA VAL A 29 -1.81 21.34 -16.66
C VAL A 29 -2.82 21.27 -17.79
N THR A 30 -2.32 21.14 -19.02
CA THR A 30 -3.14 20.61 -20.11
C THR A 30 -3.62 19.22 -19.66
N PRO A 31 -4.94 18.98 -19.56
CA PRO A 31 -5.40 17.61 -19.39
C PRO A 31 -5.07 16.89 -20.69
N SER A 32 -4.03 16.06 -20.65
CA SER A 32 -3.66 15.20 -21.77
C SER A 32 -4.90 14.41 -22.19
N SER A 33 -5.41 14.74 -23.37
CA SER A 33 -6.64 14.21 -23.92
C SER A 33 -6.52 12.69 -24.06
N LYS A 34 -7.35 11.99 -23.27
CA LYS A 34 -7.95 10.68 -23.58
C LYS A 34 -7.08 9.77 -24.44
N ARG A 35 -6.08 9.12 -23.83
CA ARG A 35 -5.71 7.78 -24.29
C ARG A 35 -6.91 6.91 -23.91
N SER A 36 -7.82 6.69 -24.86
CA SER A 36 -8.73 5.54 -24.81
C SER A 36 -7.85 4.31 -24.82
N LYS A 37 -7.36 3.95 -23.63
CA LYS A 37 -6.70 2.67 -23.39
C LYS A 37 -7.80 1.67 -23.67
N GLU A 38 -7.68 1.01 -24.80
CA GLU A 38 -8.32 -0.27 -25.05
C GLU A 38 -7.97 -1.14 -23.84
N SER A 39 -8.90 -1.17 -22.89
CA SER A 39 -8.66 -1.78 -21.60
C SER A 39 -8.58 -3.27 -21.87
N PHE A 40 -7.41 -3.86 -21.68
CA PHE A 40 -7.26 -5.30 -21.81
C PHE A 40 -8.41 -6.00 -21.04
N PRO A 41 -9.12 -6.96 -21.66
CA PRO A 41 -10.37 -7.48 -21.13
C PRO A 41 -10.18 -7.96 -19.70
N ILE A 42 -11.05 -7.51 -18.79
CA ILE A 42 -10.93 -7.81 -17.35
C ILE A 42 -10.94 -9.33 -17.13
N GLU A 43 -11.79 -10.06 -17.87
CA GLU A 43 -11.85 -11.51 -17.84
C GLU A 43 -10.52 -12.16 -18.25
N ALA A 44 -9.90 -11.67 -19.32
CA ALA A 44 -8.59 -12.16 -19.75
C ALA A 44 -7.51 -11.91 -18.67
N LYS A 45 -7.57 -10.77 -17.95
CA LYS A 45 -6.63 -10.52 -16.83
C LYS A 45 -6.82 -11.55 -15.72
N ARG A 46 -8.07 -11.84 -15.36
CA ARG A 46 -8.40 -12.81 -14.32
C ARG A 46 -7.85 -14.19 -14.64
N VAL A 47 -8.12 -14.70 -15.86
CA VAL A 47 -7.66 -16.03 -16.29
C VAL A 47 -6.14 -16.13 -16.29
N ILE A 48 -5.44 -15.10 -16.77
CA ILE A 48 -3.97 -15.08 -16.77
C ILE A 48 -3.42 -15.11 -15.34
N ILE A 49 -4.01 -14.32 -14.44
CA ILE A 49 -3.56 -14.24 -13.04
C ILE A 49 -3.87 -15.52 -12.28
N GLU A 50 -5.04 -16.13 -12.48
CA GLU A 50 -5.37 -17.44 -11.91
C GLU A 50 -4.37 -18.52 -12.35
N SER A 51 -4.07 -18.57 -13.66
CA SER A 51 -3.08 -19.50 -14.21
C SER A 51 -1.68 -19.25 -13.64
N ALA A 52 -1.27 -17.98 -13.53
CA ALA A 52 0.02 -17.61 -12.94
C ALA A 52 0.11 -18.01 -11.46
N LEU A 53 -0.97 -17.82 -10.69
CA LEU A 53 -1.03 -18.21 -9.27
C LEU A 53 -1.01 -19.74 -9.10
N ASP A 54 -1.59 -20.50 -10.03
CA ASP A 54 -1.52 -21.97 -10.06
C ASP A 54 -0.12 -22.49 -10.38
N MET A 55 0.55 -21.89 -11.36
CA MET A 55 1.93 -22.21 -11.67
C MET A 55 2.86 -21.85 -10.50
N ALA A 56 2.66 -20.70 -9.89
CA ALA A 56 3.40 -20.28 -8.71
C ALA A 56 3.22 -21.26 -7.56
N TYR A 57 1.97 -21.69 -7.27
CA TYR A 57 1.71 -22.65 -6.19
C TYR A 57 2.45 -23.99 -6.39
N LYS A 58 2.53 -24.49 -7.63
CA LYS A 58 3.21 -25.75 -7.92
C LYS A 58 4.73 -25.66 -7.81
N ASN A 59 5.30 -24.51 -8.15
CA ASN A 59 6.75 -24.32 -8.25
C ASN A 59 7.37 -23.52 -7.11
N LEU A 60 6.58 -23.09 -6.11
CA LEU A 60 7.08 -22.31 -4.99
C LEU A 60 8.02 -23.17 -4.12
N PRO A 61 9.21 -22.68 -3.75
CA PRO A 61 10.08 -23.33 -2.76
C PRO A 61 9.51 -23.11 -1.36
N TRP A 62 8.44 -23.86 -1.04
CA TRP A 62 7.65 -23.70 0.17
C TRP A 62 8.47 -23.76 1.46
N ALA A 63 9.48 -24.63 1.52
CA ALA A 63 10.33 -24.80 2.69
C ALA A 63 11.25 -23.59 2.96
N GLU A 64 11.76 -22.95 1.92
CA GLU A 64 12.62 -21.75 2.03
C GLU A 64 11.78 -20.53 2.41
N LEU A 65 10.65 -20.34 1.72
CA LEU A 65 9.69 -19.27 2.02
C LEU A 65 9.10 -19.39 3.43
N ALA A 66 8.79 -20.61 3.88
CA ALA A 66 8.31 -20.84 5.24
C ALA A 66 9.34 -20.40 6.29
N LYS A 67 10.63 -20.70 6.05
CA LYS A 67 11.72 -20.26 6.92
C LYS A 67 11.91 -18.74 6.91
N GLU A 68 11.89 -18.14 5.73
CA GLU A 68 12.08 -16.69 5.57
C GLU A 68 10.93 -15.89 6.22
N LEU A 69 9.69 -16.37 6.06
CA LEU A 69 8.51 -15.72 6.62
C LEU A 69 8.28 -16.07 8.10
N GLY A 70 9.01 -17.04 8.65
CA GLY A 70 8.79 -17.53 10.03
C GLY A 70 7.42 -18.20 10.23
N ILE A 71 6.83 -18.74 9.17
CA ILE A 71 5.49 -19.37 9.17
C ILE A 71 5.65 -20.84 8.83
N SER A 72 4.80 -21.71 9.40
CA SER A 72 4.82 -23.12 9.01
C SER A 72 4.46 -23.32 7.54
N GLU A 73 5.12 -24.27 6.89
CA GLU A 73 4.87 -24.62 5.49
C GLU A 73 3.40 -25.01 5.25
N SER A 74 2.82 -25.74 6.19
CA SER A 74 1.41 -26.12 6.16
C SER A 74 0.49 -24.90 6.15
N ARG A 75 0.78 -23.88 6.97
CA ARG A 75 -0.01 -22.65 7.02
C ARG A 75 0.17 -21.82 5.74
N LEU A 76 1.38 -21.75 5.21
CA LEU A 76 1.69 -21.02 3.98
C LEU A 76 0.99 -21.66 2.75
N ARG A 77 1.06 -22.99 2.61
CA ARG A 77 0.33 -23.73 1.58
C ARG A 77 -1.18 -23.56 1.72
N ASP A 78 -1.69 -23.58 2.94
CA ASP A 78 -3.12 -23.45 3.23
C ASP A 78 -3.68 -22.05 2.89
N GLN A 79 -2.85 -21.01 2.94
CA GLN A 79 -3.20 -19.66 2.48
C GLN A 79 -3.19 -19.51 0.96
N HIS A 80 -2.34 -20.26 0.25
CA HIS A 80 -2.24 -20.22 -1.21
C HIS A 80 -3.09 -21.27 -1.95
N LYS A 81 -3.88 -22.09 -1.25
CA LYS A 81 -4.74 -23.11 -1.87
C LYS A 81 -5.72 -22.50 -2.89
N PRO A 82 -5.87 -23.10 -4.09
CA PRO A 82 -6.78 -22.61 -5.13
C PRO A 82 -8.24 -22.50 -4.70
N SER A 83 -8.71 -23.43 -3.86
CA SER A 83 -10.12 -23.52 -3.45
C SER A 83 -10.47 -22.64 -2.25
N ARG A 84 -9.51 -21.94 -1.64
CA ARG A 84 -9.76 -21.09 -0.46
C ARG A 84 -9.82 -19.62 -0.83
N ALA A 85 -10.82 -18.93 -0.30
CA ALA A 85 -11.04 -17.50 -0.45
C ALA A 85 -10.04 -16.66 0.37
N ASN A 86 -8.74 -16.89 0.16
CA ASN A 86 -7.64 -16.19 0.83
C ASN A 86 -6.88 -15.32 -0.19
N LEU A 87 -5.55 -15.21 -0.05
CA LEU A 87 -4.67 -14.35 -0.86
C LEU A 87 -4.99 -14.32 -2.36
N ARG A 88 -5.30 -15.47 -2.97
CA ARG A 88 -5.64 -15.54 -4.41
C ARG A 88 -6.90 -14.75 -4.76
N LYS A 89 -7.94 -14.85 -3.94
CA LYS A 89 -9.18 -14.09 -4.12
C LYS A 89 -8.94 -12.59 -3.92
N ALA A 90 -8.15 -12.19 -2.92
CA ALA A 90 -7.79 -10.79 -2.70
C ALA A 90 -7.06 -10.18 -3.91
N VAL A 91 -6.17 -10.94 -4.54
CA VAL A 91 -5.47 -10.50 -5.76
C VAL A 91 -6.45 -10.38 -6.93
N VAL A 92 -7.32 -11.37 -7.15
CA VAL A 92 -8.30 -11.36 -8.25
C VAL A 92 -9.35 -10.24 -8.08
N ASP A 93 -9.83 -10.04 -6.85
CA ASP A 93 -10.83 -9.01 -6.52
C ASP A 93 -10.25 -7.59 -6.61
N SER A 94 -8.93 -7.41 -6.45
CA SER A 94 -8.30 -6.09 -6.64
C SER A 94 -8.25 -5.59 -8.10
N LEU A 95 -8.63 -6.43 -9.07
CA LEU A 95 -8.64 -6.11 -10.50
C LEU A 95 -9.99 -5.59 -11.01
N THR A 96 -11.02 -5.58 -10.16
CA THR A 96 -12.33 -4.94 -10.43
C THR A 96 -12.41 -3.56 -9.85
#